data_AF-A0A5N5LVL7-F1
#
_entry.id   AF-A0A5N5LVL7-F1
#
_cell.length_a   1.000
_cell.length_b   1.000
_cell.length_c   1.000
_cell.angle_alpha   90.00
_cell.angle_beta   90.00
_cell.angle_gamma   90.00
#
_symmetry.space_group_name_H-M   'P 1'
#
loop_
_entity.id
_entity.type
_entity.pdbx_description
1 polymer ?
#
loop_
_entity_poly.entity_id
_entity_poly.type
_entity_poly.pdbx_seq_one_letter_code
_entity_poly.pdbx_strand_id
1 'polypeptide(L)'
;MDMKKRIHLELRNRTPSDVCELVLDNCRSDEGKIEGLTSEFVNLEFLSLINVGLTSISNLPKLPKLKKLELSDNRISAGLEILAEKLPNLTHLNLSGNKLKDLSMLEPLRDLPRLKSLDLFNCEVTTLDDYRASVFKLLPQITYLDGYDPEDREVSDSDAEGGDEDEDEVNSEEEEDEDEDGEEDEDEENDDDEEDEDEEASGDEEEDSGQEDDEDDDDEDEEEDEDECKGEKRKRDPEDEDDDEDDD
;
A
#
# COMPACT_ATOMS: atom_id res chain seq x y z
N MET A 1 4.20 25.89 -5.55
CA MET A 1 2.98 26.52 -6.14
C MET A 1 1.76 26.00 -5.39
N ASP A 2 0.73 26.80 -5.10
CA ASP A 2 -0.43 26.31 -4.31
C ASP A 2 -1.23 25.22 -5.05
N MET A 3 -1.68 24.18 -4.34
CA MET A 3 -2.38 23.01 -4.90
C MET A 3 -3.57 23.39 -5.78
N LYS A 4 -4.48 24.25 -5.29
CA LYS A 4 -5.65 24.74 -6.05
C LYS A 4 -5.27 25.38 -7.39
N LYS A 5 -4.14 26.10 -7.45
CA LYS A 5 -3.65 26.74 -8.68
C LYS A 5 -3.05 25.70 -9.63
N ARG A 6 -2.37 24.67 -9.10
CA ARG A 6 -1.81 23.57 -9.91
C ARG A 6 -2.93 22.78 -10.59
N ILE A 7 -3.99 22.41 -9.84
CA ILE A 7 -5.18 21.75 -10.38
C ILE A 7 -5.75 22.57 -11.56
N HIS A 8 -5.95 23.88 -11.38
CA HIS A 8 -6.46 24.74 -12.46
C HIS A 8 -5.58 24.75 -13.72
N LEU A 9 -4.25 24.67 -13.57
CA LEU A 9 -3.34 24.54 -14.71
C LEU A 9 -3.44 23.17 -15.41
N GLU A 10 -3.57 22.06 -14.66
CA GLU A 10 -3.63 20.72 -15.27
C GLU A 10 -4.97 20.43 -15.96
N LEU A 11 -6.06 21.07 -15.54
CA LEU A 11 -7.34 20.98 -16.24
C LEU A 11 -7.24 21.49 -17.70
N ARG A 12 -6.48 22.56 -17.98
CA ARG A 12 -6.28 23.12 -19.34
C ARG A 12 -7.59 23.35 -20.13
N ASN A 13 -8.64 23.81 -19.44
CA ASN A 13 -10.03 23.99 -19.94
C ASN A 13 -10.86 22.70 -20.14
N ARG A 14 -10.35 21.52 -19.75
CA ARG A 14 -11.16 20.31 -19.57
C ARG A 14 -12.05 20.45 -18.33
N THR A 15 -13.15 19.70 -18.27
CA THR A 15 -13.90 19.55 -17.01
C THR A 15 -13.19 18.54 -16.10
N PRO A 16 -13.36 18.60 -14.76
CA PRO A 16 -12.79 17.61 -13.85
C PRO A 16 -13.20 16.16 -14.17
N SER A 17 -14.40 15.97 -14.74
CA SER A 17 -14.90 14.67 -15.18
C SER A 17 -14.22 14.10 -16.43
N ASP A 18 -13.48 14.90 -17.20
CA ASP A 18 -12.75 14.45 -18.41
C ASP A 18 -11.29 14.04 -18.11
N VAL A 19 -10.91 13.96 -16.82
CA VAL A 19 -9.52 13.76 -16.40
C VAL A 19 -9.34 12.39 -15.73
N CYS A 20 -8.60 11.51 -16.41
CA CYS A 20 -8.21 10.19 -15.90
C CYS A 20 -6.89 10.20 -15.12
N GLU A 21 -6.02 11.19 -15.36
CA GLU A 21 -4.70 11.31 -14.73
C GLU A 21 -4.48 12.73 -14.21
N LEU A 22 -4.01 12.87 -12.97
CA LEU A 22 -3.73 14.18 -12.36
C LEU A 22 -2.44 14.15 -11.51
N VAL A 23 -1.44 14.92 -11.96
CA VAL A 23 -0.15 15.07 -11.28
C VAL A 23 -0.06 16.43 -10.57
N LEU A 24 0.03 16.40 -9.23
CA LEU A 24 0.07 17.59 -8.38
C LEU A 24 1.40 17.76 -7.63
N ASP A 25 2.42 16.99 -7.99
CA ASP A 25 3.71 16.93 -7.29
C ASP A 25 4.38 18.29 -7.12
N ASN A 26 5.12 18.41 -6.01
CA ASN A 26 5.87 19.62 -5.64
C ASN A 26 4.98 20.89 -5.54
N CYS A 27 3.66 20.72 -5.43
CA CYS A 27 2.75 21.79 -5.02
C CYS A 27 2.80 21.99 -3.50
N ARG A 28 2.16 23.05 -3.01
CA ARG A 28 2.03 23.35 -1.59
C ARG A 28 0.60 23.05 -1.16
N SER A 29 0.44 22.08 -0.26
CA SER A 29 -0.76 21.94 0.56
C SER A 29 -0.82 23.05 1.62
N ASP A 30 -2.03 23.46 2.01
CA ASP A 30 -2.22 24.31 3.18
C ASP A 30 -2.49 23.43 4.41
N GLU A 31 -1.87 23.77 5.55
CA GLU A 31 -1.88 22.98 6.79
C GLU A 31 -1.53 21.46 6.66
N GLY A 32 -0.94 21.03 5.53
CA GLY A 32 -0.70 19.61 5.24
C GLY A 32 -1.94 18.83 4.80
N LYS A 33 -2.94 19.51 4.21
CA LYS A 33 -4.22 18.92 3.78
C LYS A 33 -4.42 19.03 2.26
N ILE A 34 -5.18 18.08 1.71
CA ILE A 34 -5.64 18.11 0.32
C ILE A 34 -6.63 19.28 0.14
N GLU A 35 -6.45 20.03 -0.95
CA GLU A 35 -7.27 21.20 -1.29
C GLU A 35 -7.60 21.29 -2.80
N GLY A 36 -8.85 21.56 -3.13
CA GLY A 36 -9.30 21.81 -4.51
C GLY A 36 -9.61 20.57 -5.33
N LEU A 37 -9.28 19.37 -4.83
CA LEU A 37 -9.89 18.12 -5.30
C LEU A 37 -11.34 18.05 -4.80
N THR A 38 -12.24 17.56 -5.65
CA THR A 38 -13.67 17.43 -5.41
C THR A 38 -14.16 16.06 -5.90
N SER A 39 -15.40 15.70 -5.63
CA SER A 39 -16.04 14.50 -6.19
C SER A 39 -16.42 14.64 -7.67
N GLU A 40 -16.04 15.73 -8.36
CA GLU A 40 -16.28 15.91 -9.80
C GLU A 40 -15.26 15.16 -10.66
N PHE A 41 -14.12 14.75 -10.08
CA PHE A 41 -13.07 13.93 -10.71
C PHE A 41 -13.49 12.44 -10.81
N VAL A 42 -14.70 12.20 -11.34
CA VAL A 42 -15.36 10.89 -11.33
C VAL A 42 -14.68 9.82 -12.17
N ASN A 43 -13.88 10.22 -13.17
CA ASN A 43 -13.12 9.34 -14.06
C ASN A 43 -11.62 9.29 -13.72
N LEU A 44 -11.19 9.86 -12.60
CA LEU A 44 -9.78 9.86 -12.21
C LEU A 44 -9.34 8.45 -11.80
N GLU A 45 -8.34 7.93 -12.50
CA GLU A 45 -7.77 6.59 -12.35
C GLU A 45 -6.35 6.64 -11.72
N PHE A 46 -5.60 7.71 -12.01
CA PHE A 46 -4.27 7.98 -11.42
C PHE A 46 -4.21 9.37 -10.76
N LEU A 47 -3.69 9.42 -9.53
CA LEU A 47 -3.45 10.66 -8.77
C LEU A 47 -2.06 10.65 -8.14
N SER A 48 -1.24 11.64 -8.46
CA SER A 48 0.07 11.86 -7.84
C SER A 48 0.11 13.13 -7.00
N LEU A 49 0.57 12.98 -5.75
CA LEU A 49 0.64 14.00 -4.70
C LEU A 49 2.03 13.99 -4.03
N ILE A 50 3.09 13.74 -4.80
CA ILE A 50 4.45 13.54 -4.29
C ILE A 50 5.05 14.86 -3.79
N ASN A 51 5.67 14.82 -2.60
CA ASN A 51 6.36 15.97 -1.99
C ASN A 51 5.47 17.25 -1.94
N VAL A 52 4.21 17.11 -1.53
CA VAL A 52 3.29 18.27 -1.37
C VAL A 52 3.08 18.69 0.09
N GLY A 53 3.73 17.98 1.03
CA GLY A 53 3.77 18.30 2.46
C GLY A 53 2.56 17.83 3.26
N LEU A 54 1.81 16.82 2.77
CA LEU A 54 0.63 16.30 3.48
C LEU A 54 1.02 15.71 4.83
N THR A 55 0.20 15.99 5.84
CA THR A 55 0.23 15.34 7.17
C THR A 55 -0.98 14.44 7.37
N SER A 56 -2.05 14.65 6.61
CA SER A 56 -3.25 13.82 6.59
C SER A 56 -3.90 13.82 5.22
N ILE A 57 -4.52 12.69 4.89
CA ILE A 57 -5.34 12.53 3.69
C ILE A 57 -6.84 12.75 3.96
N SER A 58 -7.28 13.12 5.18
CA SER A 58 -8.69 13.23 5.59
C SER A 58 -9.66 13.95 4.62
N ASN A 59 -9.13 14.86 3.80
CA ASN A 59 -9.88 15.68 2.84
C ASN A 59 -10.00 15.03 1.43
N LEU A 60 -9.58 13.77 1.26
CA LEU A 60 -9.65 13.07 -0.02
C LEU A 60 -11.14 12.88 -0.41
N PRO A 61 -11.59 13.35 -1.59
CA PRO A 61 -12.95 13.15 -2.05
C PRO A 61 -13.18 11.67 -2.41
N LYS A 62 -14.44 11.26 -2.57
CA LYS A 62 -14.73 9.94 -3.13
C LYS A 62 -14.35 9.92 -4.62
N LEU A 63 -13.43 9.05 -5.00
CA LEU A 63 -12.92 8.88 -6.36
C LEU A 63 -13.13 7.40 -6.76
N PRO A 64 -14.32 7.04 -7.28
CA PRO A 64 -14.73 5.64 -7.41
C PRO A 64 -13.93 4.85 -8.45
N LYS A 65 -13.22 5.53 -9.36
CA LYS A 65 -12.40 4.91 -10.42
C LYS A 65 -10.89 4.95 -10.13
N LEU A 66 -10.45 5.52 -9.00
CA LEU A 66 -9.03 5.66 -8.73
C LEU A 66 -8.38 4.30 -8.46
N LYS A 67 -7.38 3.94 -9.26
CA LYS A 67 -6.64 2.68 -9.18
C LYS A 67 -5.24 2.86 -8.60
N LYS A 68 -4.58 3.98 -8.90
CA LYS A 68 -3.20 4.26 -8.47
C LYS A 68 -3.09 5.62 -7.76
N LEU A 69 -2.47 5.61 -6.59
CA LEU A 69 -2.30 6.78 -5.72
C LEU A 69 -0.86 6.88 -5.20
N GLU A 70 -0.15 7.92 -5.65
CA GLU A 70 1.21 8.22 -5.21
C GLU A 70 1.19 9.31 -4.11
N LEU A 71 1.61 8.95 -2.89
CA LEU A 71 1.69 9.84 -1.72
C LEU A 71 3.12 9.96 -1.17
N SER A 72 4.12 9.65 -1.99
CA SER A 72 5.54 9.62 -1.62
C SER A 72 6.07 10.98 -1.13
N ASP A 73 7.10 10.96 -0.27
CA ASP A 73 7.77 12.16 0.29
C ASP A 73 6.82 13.14 1.03
N ASN A 74 5.77 12.61 1.65
CA ASN A 74 4.89 13.38 2.54
C ASN A 74 5.23 13.11 4.03
N ARG A 75 4.31 13.47 4.93
CA ARG A 75 4.47 13.36 6.39
C ARG A 75 3.25 12.70 7.03
N ILE A 76 2.58 11.82 6.29
CA ILE A 76 1.39 11.10 6.73
C ILE A 76 1.80 10.11 7.82
N SER A 77 1.03 10.06 8.91
CA SER A 77 1.25 9.15 10.04
C SER A 77 -0.04 8.53 10.62
N ALA A 78 -1.19 8.81 10.00
CA ALA A 78 -2.53 8.37 10.40
C ALA A 78 -3.56 8.71 9.30
N GLY A 79 -4.79 8.21 9.41
CA GLY A 79 -5.90 8.56 8.52
C GLY A 79 -6.04 7.67 7.29
N LEU A 80 -5.42 6.47 7.29
CA LEU A 80 -5.53 5.51 6.19
C LEU A 80 -6.91 4.84 6.10
N GLU A 81 -7.67 4.84 7.21
CA GLU A 81 -9.02 4.28 7.33
C GLU A 81 -10.05 4.88 6.36
N ILE A 82 -9.80 6.10 5.85
CA ILE A 82 -10.68 6.72 4.86
C ILE A 82 -10.54 6.09 3.46
N LEU A 83 -9.40 5.44 3.18
CA LEU A 83 -9.07 4.98 1.83
C LEU A 83 -10.12 3.97 1.33
N ALA A 84 -10.53 3.03 2.19
CA ALA A 84 -11.59 2.07 1.88
C ALA A 84 -12.94 2.73 1.54
N GLU A 85 -13.30 3.83 2.22
CA GLU A 85 -14.57 4.54 1.97
C GLU A 85 -14.52 5.40 0.69
N LYS A 86 -13.37 6.01 0.39
CA LYS A 86 -13.21 6.97 -0.71
C LYS A 86 -12.75 6.34 -2.02
N LEU A 87 -11.95 5.28 -1.96
CA LEU A 87 -11.18 4.70 -3.07
C LEU A 87 -11.41 3.16 -3.17
N PRO A 88 -12.66 2.71 -3.39
CA PRO A 88 -13.01 1.28 -3.33
C PRO A 88 -12.29 0.40 -4.39
N ASN A 89 -11.76 1.01 -5.45
CA ASN A 89 -11.08 0.34 -6.56
C ASN A 89 -9.56 0.58 -6.58
N LEU A 90 -8.97 1.03 -5.46
CA LEU A 90 -7.53 1.26 -5.38
C LEU A 90 -6.76 -0.07 -5.44
N THR A 91 -5.87 -0.20 -6.42
CA THR A 91 -5.01 -1.37 -6.64
C THR A 91 -3.54 -1.11 -6.31
N HIS A 92 -3.08 0.14 -6.42
CA HIS A 92 -1.70 0.56 -6.19
C HIS A 92 -1.64 1.75 -5.24
N LEU A 93 -0.86 1.64 -4.17
CA LEU A 93 -0.67 2.70 -3.18
C LEU A 93 0.81 2.88 -2.84
N ASN A 94 1.35 4.06 -3.11
CA ASN A 94 2.70 4.43 -2.67
C ASN A 94 2.64 5.37 -1.46
N LEU A 95 3.22 4.93 -0.35
CA LEU A 95 3.35 5.66 0.92
C LEU A 95 4.82 5.87 1.31
N SER A 96 5.77 5.64 0.41
CA SER A 96 7.21 5.81 0.68
C SER A 96 7.59 7.19 1.24
N GLY A 97 8.61 7.24 2.10
CA GLY A 97 9.12 8.46 2.73
C GLY A 97 8.20 9.12 3.79
N ASN A 98 7.05 8.52 4.11
CA ASN A 98 6.11 9.04 5.10
C ASN A 98 6.55 8.76 6.56
N LYS A 99 5.64 8.89 7.54
CA LYS A 99 5.91 8.78 8.98
C LYS A 99 5.12 7.64 9.62
N LEU A 100 5.09 6.52 8.91
CA LEU A 100 4.53 5.24 9.35
C LEU A 100 5.58 4.51 10.18
N LYS A 101 5.29 4.23 11.45
CA LYS A 101 6.26 3.77 12.45
C LYS A 101 6.12 2.30 12.84
N ASP A 102 4.91 1.78 12.74
CA ASP A 102 4.54 0.47 13.26
C ASP A 102 3.46 -0.16 12.38
N LEU A 103 3.29 -1.47 12.53
CA LEU A 103 2.35 -2.25 11.73
C LEU A 103 0.87 -1.90 12.03
N SER A 104 0.55 -1.37 13.22
CA SER A 104 -0.84 -1.00 13.54
C SER A 104 -1.33 0.19 12.72
N MET A 105 -0.41 1.08 12.30
CA MET A 105 -0.71 2.15 11.34
C MET A 105 -1.15 1.62 9.97
N LEU A 106 -0.83 0.37 9.61
CA LEU A 106 -1.18 -0.27 8.35
C LEU A 106 -2.47 -1.09 8.43
N GLU A 107 -2.98 -1.40 9.64
CA GLU A 107 -4.24 -2.15 9.83
C GLU A 107 -5.42 -1.64 8.98
N PRO A 108 -5.65 -0.32 8.81
CA PRO A 108 -6.77 0.17 8.00
C PRO A 108 -6.65 -0.13 6.50
N LEU A 109 -5.47 -0.47 5.99
CA LEU A 109 -5.29 -0.90 4.61
C LEU A 109 -5.91 -2.27 4.34
N ARG A 110 -6.17 -3.07 5.39
CA ARG A 110 -6.81 -4.38 5.26
C ARG A 110 -8.25 -4.29 4.72
N ASP A 111 -8.89 -3.13 4.85
CA ASP A 111 -10.24 -2.86 4.35
C ASP A 111 -10.26 -2.41 2.87
N LEU A 112 -9.11 -2.40 2.18
CA LEU A 112 -9.01 -2.22 0.72
C LEU A 112 -9.00 -3.60 0.03
N PRO A 113 -10.13 -4.08 -0.51
CA PRO A 113 -10.23 -5.45 -1.03
C PRO A 113 -9.50 -5.67 -2.37
N ARG A 114 -9.19 -4.58 -3.10
CA ARG A 114 -8.55 -4.60 -4.42
C ARG A 114 -7.08 -4.19 -4.40
N LEU A 115 -6.50 -3.88 -3.24
CA LEU A 115 -5.10 -3.44 -3.13
C LEU A 115 -4.15 -4.60 -3.47
N LYS A 116 -3.47 -4.51 -4.61
CA LYS A 116 -2.52 -5.51 -5.14
C LYS A 116 -1.06 -5.12 -4.87
N SER A 117 -0.74 -3.82 -4.84
CA SER A 117 0.64 -3.32 -4.67
C SER A 117 0.73 -2.18 -3.65
N LEU A 118 1.70 -2.29 -2.74
CA LEU A 118 1.98 -1.34 -1.67
C LEU A 118 3.49 -1.02 -1.60
N ASP A 119 3.84 0.27 -1.62
CA ASP A 119 5.20 0.75 -1.40
C ASP A 119 5.26 1.55 -0.09
N LEU A 120 6.16 1.15 0.80
CA LEU A 120 6.43 1.74 2.12
C LEU A 120 7.90 2.12 2.29
N PHE A 121 8.71 2.09 1.22
CA PHE A 121 10.14 2.34 1.27
C PHE A 121 10.48 3.64 2.02
N ASN A 122 11.56 3.67 2.80
CA ASN A 122 11.96 4.84 3.59
C ASN A 122 10.90 5.31 4.62
N CYS A 123 10.01 4.41 5.09
CA CYS A 123 9.22 4.61 6.31
C CYS A 123 9.92 4.00 7.53
N GLU A 124 9.56 4.43 8.74
CA GLU A 124 10.15 3.87 9.97
C GLU A 124 9.72 2.40 10.22
N VAL A 125 8.56 1.99 9.70
CA VAL A 125 8.08 0.59 9.76
C VAL A 125 8.99 -0.41 9.03
N THR A 126 9.80 0.03 8.04
CA THR A 126 10.68 -0.88 7.29
C THR A 126 11.95 -1.27 8.06
N THR A 127 12.19 -0.70 9.24
CA THR A 127 13.32 -1.07 10.12
C THR A 127 12.91 -2.08 11.19
N LEU A 128 11.71 -2.66 11.10
CA LEU A 128 11.25 -3.72 11.99
C LEU A 128 11.79 -5.08 11.54
N ASP A 129 12.15 -5.92 12.51
CA ASP A 129 12.43 -7.33 12.26
C ASP A 129 11.20 -8.02 11.63
N ASP A 130 11.43 -8.96 10.70
CA ASP A 130 10.39 -9.66 9.94
C ASP A 130 9.37 -8.73 9.24
N TYR A 131 9.75 -7.50 8.89
CA TYR A 131 8.88 -6.49 8.29
C TYR A 131 8.04 -7.02 7.11
N ARG A 132 8.67 -7.58 6.07
CA ARG A 132 7.97 -8.10 4.87
C ARG A 132 6.95 -9.17 5.24
N ALA A 133 7.37 -10.19 5.98
CA ALA A 133 6.51 -11.29 6.42
C ALA A 133 5.35 -10.81 7.30
N SER A 134 5.59 -9.82 8.17
CA SER A 134 4.58 -9.22 9.03
C SER A 134 3.55 -8.40 8.26
N VAL A 135 3.97 -7.66 7.22
CA VAL A 135 3.05 -6.91 6.35
C VAL A 135 2.22 -7.85 5.49
N PHE A 136 2.80 -8.86 4.83
CA PHE A 136 2.02 -9.85 4.06
C PHE A 136 1.04 -10.63 4.96
N LYS A 137 1.40 -10.93 6.20
CA LYS A 137 0.50 -11.55 7.18
C LYS A 137 -0.65 -10.63 7.63
N LEU A 138 -0.41 -9.31 7.70
CA LEU A 138 -1.41 -8.31 8.06
C LEU A 138 -2.37 -8.00 6.90
N LEU A 139 -1.82 -7.92 5.69
CA LEU A 139 -2.49 -7.51 4.45
C LEU A 139 -2.44 -8.64 3.40
N PRO A 140 -3.12 -9.78 3.63
CA PRO A 140 -3.02 -10.96 2.76
C PRO A 140 -3.60 -10.74 1.34
N GLN A 141 -4.23 -9.59 1.06
CA GLN A 141 -4.66 -9.23 -0.29
C GLN A 141 -3.53 -8.72 -1.21
N ILE A 142 -2.42 -8.22 -0.66
CA ILE A 142 -1.38 -7.60 -1.50
C ILE A 142 -0.51 -8.68 -2.14
N THR A 143 -0.23 -8.52 -3.43
CA THR A 143 0.66 -9.38 -4.20
C THR A 143 2.10 -8.86 -4.12
N TYR A 144 2.28 -7.54 -4.13
CA TYR A 144 3.59 -6.89 -4.18
C TYR A 144 3.77 -5.91 -3.02
N LEU A 145 4.94 -5.98 -2.38
CA LEU A 145 5.39 -5.08 -1.32
C LEU A 145 6.77 -4.51 -1.69
N ASP A 146 6.89 -3.19 -1.74
CA ASP A 146 8.10 -2.46 -2.12
C ASP A 146 8.67 -2.88 -3.50
N GLY A 147 7.78 -3.33 -4.41
CA GLY A 147 8.13 -3.84 -5.75
C GLY A 147 8.41 -5.34 -5.84
N TYR A 148 8.34 -6.09 -4.73
CA TYR A 148 8.67 -7.52 -4.67
C TYR A 148 7.54 -8.36 -4.07
N ASP A 149 7.29 -9.55 -4.62
CA ASP A 149 6.32 -10.51 -4.10
C ASP A 149 6.83 -11.29 -2.85
N PRO A 150 6.04 -12.17 -2.22
CA PRO A 150 6.48 -12.97 -1.07
C PRO A 150 7.62 -13.95 -1.34
N GLU A 151 7.95 -14.22 -2.61
CA GLU A 151 9.07 -15.09 -3.04
C GLU A 151 10.28 -14.23 -3.50
N ASP A 152 10.27 -12.93 -3.15
CA ASP A 152 11.24 -11.89 -3.51
C ASP A 152 11.50 -11.76 -5.03
N ARG A 153 10.48 -12.03 -5.86
CA ARG A 153 10.50 -11.71 -7.29
C ARG A 153 10.07 -10.26 -7.51
N GLU A 154 10.85 -9.54 -8.30
CA GLU A 154 10.53 -8.17 -8.74
C GLU A 154 9.28 -8.17 -9.65
N VAL A 155 8.41 -7.17 -9.47
CA VAL A 155 7.23 -6.95 -10.31
C VAL A 155 7.65 -6.71 -11.77
N SER A 156 6.98 -7.37 -12.71
CA SER A 156 7.21 -7.13 -14.14
C SER A 156 6.61 -5.78 -14.57
N ASP A 157 7.25 -5.09 -15.52
CA ASP A 157 6.74 -3.85 -16.14
C ASP A 157 5.31 -4.02 -16.70
N SER A 158 4.90 -5.25 -17.06
CA SER A 158 3.54 -5.59 -17.50
C SER A 158 2.48 -5.44 -16.40
N ASP A 159 2.85 -5.69 -15.15
CA ASP A 159 1.93 -5.84 -14.02
C ASP A 159 1.79 -4.51 -13.27
N ALA A 160 2.84 -3.69 -13.29
CA ALA A 160 2.93 -2.39 -12.61
C ALA A 160 2.10 -1.26 -13.27
N GLU A 161 1.72 -1.43 -14.54
CA GLU A 161 1.00 -0.44 -15.35
C GLU A 161 -0.52 -0.69 -15.43
N GLY A 162 -1.07 -1.53 -14.55
CA GLY A 162 -2.52 -1.69 -14.42
C GLY A 162 -3.17 -2.32 -15.65
N GLY A 163 -2.64 -3.47 -16.08
CA GLY A 163 -3.36 -4.37 -16.98
C GLY A 163 -4.62 -4.91 -16.28
N ASP A 164 -5.71 -4.15 -16.32
CA ASP A 164 -7.03 -4.63 -15.93
C ASP A 164 -7.53 -5.70 -16.91
N GLU A 165 -7.10 -6.94 -16.69
CA GLU A 165 -7.86 -8.15 -17.06
C GLU A 165 -8.96 -8.45 -16.02
N ASP A 166 -9.44 -7.43 -15.30
CA ASP A 166 -10.65 -7.53 -14.49
C ASP A 166 -11.86 -7.50 -15.46
N GLU A 167 -12.20 -8.66 -16.01
CA GLU A 167 -13.45 -8.89 -16.74
C GLU A 167 -14.64 -8.48 -15.84
N ASP A 168 -15.45 -7.51 -16.28
CA ASP A 168 -16.66 -7.05 -15.58
C ASP A 168 -17.78 -8.13 -15.62
N GLU A 169 -17.55 -9.29 -14.98
CA GLU A 169 -18.62 -10.24 -14.63
C GLU A 169 -19.36 -9.77 -13.36
N VAL A 170 -19.89 -8.54 -13.43
CA VAL A 170 -20.94 -8.11 -12.52
C VAL A 170 -22.23 -8.80 -12.95
N ASN A 171 -22.44 -9.97 -12.35
CA ASN A 171 -23.67 -10.75 -12.39
C ASN A 171 -24.92 -9.86 -12.26
N SER A 172 -25.52 -9.51 -13.39
CA SER A 172 -26.87 -8.98 -13.45
C SER A 172 -27.83 -10.17 -13.40
N GLU A 173 -28.04 -10.70 -12.20
CA GLU A 173 -29.25 -11.47 -11.92
C GLU A 173 -30.44 -10.54 -12.17
N GLU A 174 -31.10 -10.74 -13.31
CA GLU A 174 -32.29 -10.02 -13.69
C GLU A 174 -33.44 -10.44 -12.77
N GLU A 175 -34.10 -9.44 -12.18
CA GLU A 175 -35.31 -9.63 -11.37
C GLU A 175 -36.46 -10.04 -12.31
N GLU A 176 -36.63 -11.34 -12.54
CA GLU A 176 -37.82 -11.91 -13.18
C GLU A 176 -38.79 -12.48 -12.12
N ASP A 177 -39.53 -11.57 -11.48
CA ASP A 177 -40.86 -11.89 -10.93
C ASP A 177 -41.79 -12.26 -12.12
N GLU A 178 -42.13 -13.52 -12.34
CA GLU A 178 -43.38 -13.88 -13.03
C GLU A 178 -43.98 -15.23 -12.55
N ASP A 179 -45.09 -15.07 -11.84
CA ASP A 179 -46.16 -15.96 -11.38
C ASP A 179 -46.29 -17.44 -11.84
N GLU A 180 -46.73 -18.26 -10.86
CA GLU A 180 -47.84 -19.23 -10.91
C GLU A 180 -47.94 -20.26 -12.06
N ASP A 181 -47.65 -21.53 -11.72
CA ASP A 181 -48.33 -22.78 -12.15
C ASP A 181 -47.47 -23.96 -11.60
N GLY A 182 -47.95 -25.01 -10.93
CA GLY A 182 -49.31 -25.53 -10.83
C GLY A 182 -49.45 -26.83 -11.61
N GLU A 183 -48.93 -27.95 -11.10
CA GLU A 183 -49.55 -29.29 -11.14
C GLU A 183 -48.70 -30.31 -10.35
N GLU A 184 -49.38 -31.36 -9.86
CA GLU A 184 -48.83 -32.51 -9.14
C GLU A 184 -48.37 -33.61 -10.14
N ASP A 185 -47.42 -34.48 -9.76
CA ASP A 185 -47.52 -35.92 -10.05
C ASP A 185 -46.48 -36.74 -9.24
N GLU A 186 -46.82 -38.00 -8.98
CA GLU A 186 -46.24 -38.88 -7.96
C GLU A 186 -45.15 -39.85 -8.52
N ASP A 187 -44.59 -40.69 -7.63
CA ASP A 187 -44.03 -42.03 -7.93
C ASP A 187 -42.67 -42.15 -8.67
N GLU A 188 -41.78 -43.13 -8.44
CA GLU A 188 -41.75 -44.28 -7.50
C GLU A 188 -40.38 -44.38 -6.78
N GLU A 189 -40.36 -45.11 -5.66
CA GLU A 189 -39.14 -45.58 -4.98
C GLU A 189 -38.39 -46.65 -5.80
N ASN A 190 -37.09 -46.83 -5.56
CA ASN A 190 -36.50 -48.17 -5.50
C ASN A 190 -35.27 -48.19 -4.58
N ASP A 191 -35.21 -49.25 -3.78
CA ASP A 191 -34.21 -49.55 -2.76
C ASP A 191 -32.96 -50.24 -3.35
N ASP A 192 -32.14 -50.75 -2.43
CA ASP A 192 -31.14 -51.82 -2.58
C ASP A 192 -29.81 -51.46 -3.32
N ASP A 193 -28.63 -51.77 -2.78
CA ASP A 193 -28.34 -52.41 -1.49
C ASP A 193 -26.88 -52.18 -1.04
N GLU A 194 -26.66 -52.49 0.25
CA GLU A 194 -25.49 -53.10 0.91
C GLU A 194 -24.29 -53.49 0.01
N GLU A 195 -23.03 -53.57 0.42
CA GLU A 195 -22.22 -53.39 1.64
C GLU A 195 -20.77 -53.70 1.16
N ASP A 196 -19.73 -53.31 1.88
CA ASP A 196 -18.60 -54.21 2.14
C ASP A 196 -17.68 -53.59 3.20
N GLU A 197 -17.47 -54.34 4.28
CA GLU A 197 -16.51 -54.06 5.35
C GLU A 197 -15.09 -54.46 4.90
N ASP A 198 -14.04 -53.84 5.44
CA ASP A 198 -12.79 -54.55 5.81
C ASP A 198 -11.85 -53.65 6.62
N GLU A 199 -12.07 -53.66 7.94
CA GLU A 199 -11.09 -53.99 8.98
C GLU A 199 -9.56 -53.86 8.72
N GLU A 200 -8.94 -53.06 9.60
CA GLU A 200 -7.82 -53.44 10.51
C GLU A 200 -6.33 -53.08 10.27
N ALA A 201 -5.77 -52.55 11.38
CA ALA A 201 -4.49 -52.84 12.03
C ALA A 201 -3.07 -52.50 11.47
N SER A 202 -2.36 -51.70 12.29
CA SER A 202 -1.02 -51.97 12.87
C SER A 202 0.30 -51.60 12.14
N GLY A 203 1.35 -51.35 12.94
CA GLY A 203 2.77 -51.14 12.54
C GLY A 203 3.16 -49.66 12.38
N ASP A 204 3.76 -48.91 13.33
CA ASP A 204 4.70 -49.18 14.44
C ASP A 204 6.20 -49.15 14.04
N GLU A 205 6.96 -48.27 14.73
CA GLU A 205 8.43 -48.08 14.78
C GLU A 205 9.23 -47.89 13.45
N GLU A 206 10.42 -47.29 13.35
CA GLU A 206 11.21 -46.28 14.11
C GLU A 206 12.34 -45.79 13.16
N GLU A 207 13.14 -44.79 13.58
CA GLU A 207 14.54 -44.49 13.16
C GLU A 207 15.07 -44.89 11.75
N ASP A 208 15.55 -43.90 10.97
CA ASP A 208 16.77 -44.08 10.17
C ASP A 208 17.72 -42.88 10.32
N SER A 209 19.02 -43.17 10.24
CA SER A 209 20.12 -42.35 10.72
C SER A 209 21.21 -42.15 9.66
N GLY A 210 21.69 -40.92 9.54
CA GLY A 210 22.96 -40.56 8.90
C GLY A 210 23.30 -39.14 9.33
N GLN A 211 24.27 -38.91 10.22
CA GLN A 211 25.73 -38.99 10.00
C GLN A 211 26.14 -38.16 8.78
N GLU A 212 26.69 -36.96 8.98
CA GLU A 212 28.07 -36.64 9.46
C GLU A 212 29.05 -36.54 8.27
N ASP A 213 30.27 -36.07 8.54
CA ASP A 213 31.36 -35.70 7.60
C ASP A 213 31.16 -34.34 6.89
N ASP A 214 32.19 -33.55 6.51
CA ASP A 214 33.62 -33.36 6.86
C ASP A 214 34.06 -32.12 6.03
N GLU A 215 34.92 -31.16 6.40
CA GLU A 215 35.45 -30.55 7.65
C GLU A 215 35.85 -29.07 7.23
N ASP A 216 36.67 -28.32 7.98
CA ASP A 216 37.55 -27.20 7.51
C ASP A 216 36.94 -25.85 6.98
N ASP A 217 37.55 -24.67 7.19
CA ASP A 217 38.51 -24.20 8.22
C ASP A 217 38.56 -22.65 8.23
N ASP A 218 39.10 -22.09 9.31
CA ASP A 218 39.87 -20.84 9.44
C ASP A 218 39.81 -19.72 8.36
N ASP A 219 39.57 -18.48 8.81
CA ASP A 219 40.72 -17.63 9.18
C ASP A 219 40.32 -16.44 10.06
N GLU A 220 41.19 -16.13 11.03
CA GLU A 220 41.11 -14.97 11.91
C GLU A 220 41.58 -13.69 11.17
N ASP A 221 41.09 -12.52 11.59
CA ASP A 221 41.94 -11.32 11.68
C ASP A 221 41.24 -10.30 12.61
N GLU A 222 41.77 -10.19 13.83
CA GLU A 222 41.59 -9.00 14.66
C GLU A 222 42.36 -7.83 14.02
N GLU A 223 41.93 -6.59 14.25
CA GLU A 223 42.81 -5.58 14.84
C GLU A 223 42.01 -4.36 15.31
N GLU A 224 42.55 -3.68 16.31
CA GLU A 224 41.96 -2.52 16.98
C GLU A 224 42.17 -1.22 16.18
N ASP A 225 41.33 -0.21 16.41
CA ASP A 225 41.79 1.18 16.36
C ASP A 225 40.89 2.06 17.26
N GLU A 226 41.44 2.45 18.43
CA GLU A 226 40.90 3.50 19.27
C GLU A 226 41.21 4.87 18.66
N ASP A 227 40.27 5.83 18.67
CA ASP A 227 40.67 7.24 18.65
C ASP A 227 39.73 8.17 19.45
N GLU A 228 40.19 8.57 20.63
CA GLU A 228 39.59 9.69 21.38
C GLU A 228 39.91 11.01 20.69
N CYS A 229 38.89 11.82 20.36
CA CYS A 229 39.10 13.26 20.16
C CYS A 229 38.05 14.14 20.84
N LYS A 230 38.41 14.61 22.05
CA LYS A 230 37.69 15.66 22.78
C LYS A 230 37.83 17.02 22.06
N GLY A 231 36.73 17.55 21.53
CA GLY A 231 36.65 18.89 20.93
C GLY A 231 35.79 19.86 21.76
N GLU A 232 36.41 20.63 22.64
CA GLU A 232 35.70 21.54 23.56
C GLU A 232 35.66 23.00 23.07
N LYS A 233 34.73 23.78 23.62
CA LYS A 233 34.69 25.26 23.71
C LYS A 233 34.15 26.08 22.52
N ARG A 234 32.91 26.53 22.74
CA ARG A 234 32.35 27.80 22.25
C ARG A 234 33.30 28.97 22.47
N LYS A 235 33.51 29.79 21.44
CA LYS A 235 33.72 31.25 21.52
C LYS A 235 33.30 31.90 20.21
N ARG A 236 32.53 32.99 20.29
CA ARG A 236 32.32 33.95 19.21
C ARG A 236 32.44 35.33 19.88
N ASP A 237 33.56 36.00 19.65
CA ASP A 237 33.80 37.36 20.11
C ASP A 237 33.27 38.37 19.04
N PRO A 238 33.07 39.66 19.38
CA PRO A 238 32.17 40.55 18.64
C PRO A 238 32.85 41.81 18.07
N GLU A 239 33.01 41.86 16.74
CA GLU A 239 33.53 42.98 15.93
C GLU A 239 32.83 42.84 14.54
N ASP A 240 32.47 43.88 13.79
CA ASP A 240 32.53 45.32 14.02
C ASP A 240 31.62 46.08 13.00
N GLU A 241 31.45 47.40 13.22
CA GLU A 241 31.19 48.48 12.22
C GLU A 241 29.96 48.32 11.28
N ASP A 242 28.90 49.13 11.43
CA ASP A 242 28.72 50.55 11.05
C ASP A 242 28.00 50.68 9.69
N ASP A 243 26.86 51.38 9.67
CA ASP A 243 26.81 52.70 9.04
C ASP A 243 25.53 53.44 9.48
N ASP A 244 25.65 54.76 9.67
CA ASP A 244 24.56 55.67 10.01
C ASP A 244 23.73 56.03 8.76
N GLU A 245 22.43 56.31 8.93
CA GLU A 245 21.76 57.30 8.08
C GLU A 245 20.61 57.97 8.86
N ASP A 246 20.88 59.19 9.36
CA ASP A 246 19.89 60.16 9.81
C ASP A 246 19.02 60.62 8.62
N ASP A 247 17.71 60.81 8.82
CA ASP A 247 17.05 62.12 8.55
C ASP A 247 15.59 62.21 9.07
N ASP A 248 15.25 63.42 9.55
CA ASP A 248 13.93 64.01 9.91
C ASP A 248 12.92 63.29 10.85
#